data_AF-A0A183F1F1-F1
#
_entry.id   AF-A0A183F1F1-F1
#
_cell.length_a   1.000
_cell.length_b   1.000
_cell.length_c   1.000
_cell.angle_alpha   90.00
_cell.angle_beta   90.00
_cell.angle_gamma   90.00
#
_symmetry.space_group_name_H-M   'P 1'
#
loop_
_entity.id
_entity.type
_entity.pdbx_description
1 polymer ?
#
loop_
_entity_poly.entity_id
_entity_poly.type
_entity_poly.pdbx_seq_one_letter_code
_entity_poly.pdbx_strand_id
1 'polypeptide(L)' 'LLGTEHHPTVPYHHEASGQVERLVKVVIDTFAACVVNTKEEWADHLQLVAFLYNTSFNEATLRTPFLSTAEIQILLAI' A
#
# COMPACT_ATOMS: atom_id res chain seq x y z
N LEU A 1 2.98 15.16 -18.46
CA LEU A 1 1.80 14.63 -19.18
C LEU A 1 0.77 14.26 -18.12
N LEU A 2 -0.48 14.70 -18.25
CA LEU A 2 -1.57 14.73 -17.24
C LEU A 2 -1.59 15.89 -16.20
N GLY A 3 -0.73 16.91 -16.33
CA GLY A 3 -0.74 18.07 -15.42
C GLY A 3 -0.26 17.77 -13.99
N THR A 4 0.29 16.58 -13.76
CA THR A 4 0.80 16.15 -12.45
C THR A 4 2.15 16.81 -12.16
N GLU A 5 2.25 17.44 -11.00
CA GLU A 5 3.52 17.96 -10.47
C GLU A 5 4.32 16.82 -9.83
N HIS A 6 5.58 16.65 -10.22
CA HIS A 6 6.44 15.59 -9.71
C HIS A 6 7.34 16.15 -8.61
N HIS A 7 7.22 15.60 -7.40
CA HIS A 7 8.07 15.97 -6.27
C HIS A 7 9.12 14.88 -6.02
N PRO A 8 10.35 15.02 -6.53
CA PRO A 8 11.40 14.04 -6.28
C PRO A 8 11.90 14.16 -4.83
N THR A 9 12.23 13.01 -4.24
CA THR A 9 12.94 12.96 -2.98
C THR A 9 14.45 13.21 -3.17
N VAL A 10 15.14 13.51 -2.07
CA VAL A 10 16.61 13.67 -2.10
C VAL A 10 17.26 12.32 -2.44
N PRO A 11 18.27 12.27 -3.32
CA PRO A 11 18.98 11.04 -3.63
C PRO A 11 19.52 10.37 -2.36
N TYR A 12 19.45 9.03 -2.30
CA TYR A 12 19.93 8.22 -1.18
C TYR A 12 19.29 8.53 0.19
N HIS A 13 18.16 9.24 0.22
CA HIS A 13 17.37 9.45 1.43
C HIS A 13 16.10 8.60 1.35
N HIS A 14 16.24 7.33 1.65
CA HIS A 14 15.18 6.33 1.61
C HIS A 14 14.05 6.71 2.60
N GLU A 15 14.42 7.28 3.75
CA GLU A 15 13.52 7.85 4.76
C GLU A 15 12.65 9.02 4.27
N ALA A 16 12.96 9.62 3.11
CA ALA A 16 12.22 10.75 2.56
C ALA A 16 10.73 10.48 2.35
N SER A 17 10.34 9.21 2.26
CA SER A 17 8.93 8.81 2.30
C SER A 17 8.71 7.65 3.25
N GLY A 18 8.94 7.87 4.55
CA GLY A 18 8.74 6.85 5.59
C GLY A 18 7.33 6.24 5.63
N GLN A 19 6.31 6.89 5.07
CA GLN A 19 4.99 6.27 4.87
C GLN A 19 5.02 5.18 3.79
N VAL A 20 5.63 5.46 2.64
CA VAL A 20 5.80 4.50 1.54
C VAL A 20 6.72 3.37 1.95
N GLU A 21 7.78 3.64 2.71
CA GLU A 21 8.69 2.59 3.17
C GLU A 21 8.02 1.62 4.15
N ARG A 22 7.26 2.14 5.13
CA ARG A 22 6.47 1.30 6.04
C ARG A 22 5.45 0.46 5.27
N LEU A 23 4.81 1.04 4.26
CA LEU A 23 3.89 0.34 3.37
C LEU A 23 4.59 -0.81 2.63
N VAL A 24 5.69 -0.50 1.93
CA VAL A 24 6.47 -1.49 1.17
C VAL A 24 6.91 -2.64 2.07
N LYS A 25 7.35 -2.34 3.30
CA LYS A 25 7.72 -3.37 4.27
C LYS A 25 6.55 -4.27 4.65
N VAL A 26 5.39 -3.73 4.98
CA VAL A 26 4.19 -4.52 5.34
C VAL A 26 3.75 -5.42 4.18
N VAL A 27 3.79 -4.89 2.95
CA VAL A 27 3.46 -5.67 1.75
C VAL A 27 4.45 -6.81 1.55
N ILE A 28 5.76 -6.55 1.65
CA ILE A 28 6.80 -7.59 1.52
C ILE A 28 6.66 -8.65 2.62
N ASP A 29 6.45 -8.24 3.86
CA ASP A 29 6.32 -9.17 4.99
C ASP A 29 5.07 -10.07 4.84
N THR A 30 3.94 -9.49 4.39
CA THR A 30 2.70 -10.23 4.09
C THR A 30 2.91 -11.19 2.92
N PHE A 31 3.56 -10.72 1.86
CA PHE A 31 3.87 -11.51 0.68
C PHE A 31 4.80 -12.68 1.01
N ALA A 32 5.83 -12.45 1.82
CA ALA A 32 6.73 -13.50 2.30
C ALA A 32 5.98 -14.55 3.12
N ALA A 33 5.07 -14.14 4.01
CA ALA A 33 4.24 -15.08 4.77
C ALA A 33 3.31 -15.92 3.89
N CYS A 34 2.74 -15.33 2.84
CA CYS A 34 1.88 -16.05 1.89
C CYS A 34 2.67 -17.02 1.00
N VAL A 35 3.77 -16.56 0.39
CA VAL A 35 4.56 -17.34 -0.58
C VAL A 35 5.38 -18.45 0.08
N VAL A 36 5.81 -18.30 1.34
CA VAL A 36 6.52 -19.39 2.05
C VAL A 36 5.63 -20.63 2.23
N ASN A 37 4.30 -20.46 2.27
CA ASN A 37 3.35 -21.56 2.44
C ASN A 37 2.85 -22.17 1.13
N THR A 38 3.16 -21.58 -0.03
CA THR A 38 2.62 -22.00 -1.34
C THR A 38 3.76 -22.16 -2.36
N LYS A 39 3.79 -23.29 -3.08
CA LYS A 39 4.74 -23.51 -4.20
C LYS A 39 4.30 -22.84 -5.51
N GLU A 40 3.38 -21.89 -5.40
CA GLU A 40 2.68 -21.25 -6.50
C GLU A 40 3.43 -19.98 -6.95
N GLU A 41 3.15 -19.50 -8.16
CA GLU A 41 3.81 -18.31 -8.67
C GLU A 41 3.44 -17.06 -7.85
N TRP A 42 4.44 -16.22 -7.62
CA TRP A 42 4.28 -14.99 -6.84
C TRP A 42 3.21 -14.06 -7.45
N ALA A 43 3.04 -14.07 -8.78
CA ALA A 43 2.07 -13.24 -9.49
C ALA A 43 0.62 -13.56 -9.07
N ASP A 44 0.31 -14.83 -8.78
CA ASP A 44 -1.02 -15.27 -8.37
C ASP A 44 -1.39 -14.75 -6.96
N HIS A 45 -0.38 -14.46 -6.13
CA HIS A 45 -0.57 -13.95 -4.77
C HIS A 45 -0.72 -12.43 -4.72
N LEU A 46 -0.37 -11.71 -5.79
CA LEU A 46 -0.33 -10.26 -5.79
C LEU A 46 -1.73 -9.66 -5.52
N GLN A 47 -2.77 -10.24 -6.12
CA GLN A 47 -4.15 -9.81 -5.89
C GLN A 47 -4.59 -10.07 -4.45
N LEU A 48 -4.22 -11.21 -3.89
CA LEU A 48 -4.56 -11.59 -2.52
C LEU A 48 -3.87 -10.67 -1.51
N VAL A 49 -2.59 -10.38 -1.70
CA VAL A 49 -1.83 -9.47 -0.81
C VAL A 49 -2.36 -8.05 -0.91
N ALA A 50 -2.72 -7.57 -2.10
CA ALA A 50 -3.38 -6.28 -2.26
C ALA A 50 -4.73 -6.24 -1.53
N PHE A 51 -5.52 -7.32 -1.60
CA PHE A 51 -6.78 -7.43 -0.87
C PHE A 51 -6.58 -7.44 0.65
N LEU A 52 -5.66 -8.26 1.16
CA LEU A 52 -5.33 -8.34 2.59
C LEU A 52 -4.88 -6.97 3.12
N TYR A 53 -4.00 -6.30 2.38
CA TYR A 53 -3.56 -4.95 2.75
C TYR A 53 -4.72 -3.95 2.77
N ASN A 54 -5.52 -3.88 1.71
CA ASN A 54 -6.62 -2.92 1.59
C ASN A 54 -7.72 -3.09 2.65
N THR A 55 -7.89 -4.32 3.14
CA THR A 55 -8.87 -4.68 4.18
C THR A 55 -8.28 -4.70 5.59
N SER A 56 -6.95 -4.69 5.72
CA SER A 56 -6.29 -4.67 7.03
C SER A 56 -6.53 -3.35 7.77
N PHE A 57 -6.73 -3.44 9.08
CA PHE A 57 -6.91 -2.28 9.92
C PHE A 57 -5.57 -1.58 10.15
N ASN A 58 -5.50 -0.29 9.83
CA ASN A 58 -4.32 0.52 10.10
C ASN A 58 -4.53 1.28 11.41
N GLU A 59 -3.75 0.94 12.44
CA GLU A 59 -3.81 1.55 13.77
C GLU A 59 -3.49 3.06 13.74
N ALA A 60 -2.60 3.50 12.84
CA ALA A 60 -2.22 4.91 12.75
C ALA A 60 -3.36 5.78 12.20
N THR A 61 -4.21 5.23 11.33
CA THR A 61 -5.35 5.94 10.72
C THR A 61 -6.70 5.50 11.30
N LEU A 62 -6.69 4.54 12.23
CA LEU A 62 -7.87 3.90 12.86
C LEU A 62 -8.92 3.40 11.84
N ARG A 63 -8.48 3.04 10.64
CA ARG A 63 -9.34 2.71 9.50
C ARG A 63 -8.64 1.72 8.57
N THR A 64 -9.40 1.07 7.69
CA THR A 64 -8.82 0.30 6.59
C THR A 64 -8.49 1.22 5.41
N PRO A 65 -7.42 0.94 4.64
CA PRO A 65 -7.07 1.74 3.46
C PRO A 65 -8.23 1.89 2.46
N PHE A 66 -9.02 0.82 2.26
CA PHE A 66 -10.21 0.84 1.40
C PHE A 66 -11.23 1.90 1.83
N LEU A 67 -11.56 1.95 3.11
CA LEU A 67 -12.53 2.92 3.64
C LEU A 67 -12.02 4.36 3.54
N SER A 68 -10.73 4.58 3.78
CA SER A 68 -10.13 5.92 3.67
C SER A 68 -10.20 6.48 2.25
N THR A 69 -10.04 5.64 1.22
CA THR A 69 -10.09 6.06 -0.19
C THR A 69 -11.52 6.32 -0.64
N ALA A 70 -12.47 5.49 -0.18
CA ALA A 70 -13.89 5.65 -0.48
C ALA A 70 -14.45 6.96 0.09
N GLU A 71 -14.05 7.37 1.29
CA GLU A 71 -14.48 8.65 1.90
C GLU A 71 -13.88 9.87 1.19
N ILE A 72 -12.63 9.82 0.73
CA ILE A 72 -12.02 10.90 -0.06
C ILE A 72 -12.79 11.08 -1.39
N GLN A 73 -13.18 9.98 -2.03
CA GLN A 73 -14.00 10.03 -3.24
C GLN A 73 -15.40 10.62 -2.98
N ILE A 74 -16.03 10.29 -1.84
CA ILE A 74 -17.33 10.85 -1.47
C ILE A 74 -17.23 12.36 -1.17
N LEU A 75 -16.20 12.80 -0.43
CA LEU A 75 -15.98 14.22 -0.12
C LEU A 75 -15.63 15.06 -1.36
N LEU A 76 -15.03 14.45 -2.39
CA LEU A 76 -14.77 15.10 -3.68
C LEU A 76 -16.00 15.11 -4.61
N ALA A 77 -17.05 14.35 -4.28
CA ALA A 77 -18.27 14.21 -5.07
C ALA A 77 -19.49 14.99 -4.50
N ILE A 78 -19.31 15.72 -3.40
CA ILE A 78 -20.28 16.63 -2.77
C ILE A 78 -19.78 18.07 -2.94
#